data_AF-A0A833QWR8-F1
#
_entry.id   AF-A0A833QWR8-F1
#
_cell.length_a   1.000
_cell.length_b   1.000
_cell.length_c   1.000
_cell.angle_alpha   90.00
_cell.angle_beta   90.00
_cell.angle_gamma   90.00
#
_symmetry.space_group_name_H-M   'P 1'
#
loop_
_entity.id
_entity.type
_entity.pdbx_description
1 polymer ?
#
loop_
_entity_poly.entity_id
_entity_poly.type
_entity_poly.pdbx_seq_one_letter_code
_entity_poly.pdbx_strand_id
1 'polypeptide(L)'
;MAEQYATQKQKSLGIILHGDKLTGTQAKEKNEMLFNQFGINYDKLPEMFKKGSCVFRNKVEEIVKIDKSGNPVKRCKQIVTVDYVDIIGPKFWNEHPYILHED
;
A
#
# COMPACT_ATOMS: atom_id res chain seq x y z
N MET A 1 18.50 -32.58 -20.76
CA MET A 1 19.07 -32.69 -19.39
C MET A 1 20.10 -31.60 -19.09
N ALA A 2 21.14 -31.42 -19.92
CA ALA A 2 22.19 -30.41 -19.68
C ALA A 2 21.70 -28.94 -19.77
N GLU A 3 20.83 -28.62 -20.73
CA GLU A 3 20.27 -27.26 -20.90
C GLU A 3 19.38 -26.83 -19.73
N GLN A 4 18.56 -27.75 -19.22
CA GLN A 4 17.66 -27.52 -18.09
C GLN A 4 18.44 -27.23 -16.79
N TYR A 5 19.57 -27.91 -16.61
CA TYR A 5 20.53 -27.64 -15.53
C TYR A 5 21.21 -26.27 -15.66
N ALA A 6 21.58 -25.85 -16.88
CA ALA A 6 22.19 -24.55 -17.11
C ALA A 6 21.21 -23.40 -16.79
N THR A 7 19.93 -23.52 -17.17
CA THR A 7 18.91 -22.51 -16.88
C THR A 7 18.55 -22.45 -15.39
N GLN A 8 18.45 -23.60 -14.70
CA GLN A 8 18.27 -23.63 -13.24
C GLN A 8 19.47 -23.04 -12.50
N LYS A 9 20.69 -23.34 -12.95
CA LYS A 9 21.92 -22.79 -12.39
C LYS A 9 22.03 -21.28 -12.65
N GLN A 10 21.62 -20.78 -13.81
CA GLN A 10 21.56 -19.34 -14.10
C GLN A 10 20.50 -18.61 -13.26
N LYS A 11 19.32 -19.22 -13.04
CA LYS A 11 18.29 -18.66 -12.15
C LYS A 11 18.73 -18.67 -10.69
N SER A 12 19.36 -19.74 -10.20
CA SER A 12 19.86 -19.80 -8.82
C SER A 12 21.08 -18.90 -8.61
N LEU A 13 22.00 -18.81 -9.58
CA LEU A 13 23.10 -17.84 -9.57
C LEU A 13 22.58 -16.41 -9.64
N GLY A 14 21.53 -16.13 -10.42
CA GLY A 14 20.85 -14.85 -10.42
C GLY A 14 20.32 -14.48 -9.02
N ILE A 15 19.64 -15.41 -8.35
CA ILE A 15 19.09 -15.17 -7.00
C ILE A 15 20.22 -15.00 -5.96
N ILE A 16 21.27 -15.81 -6.02
CA ILE A 16 22.42 -15.76 -5.09
C ILE A 16 23.26 -14.49 -5.31
N LEU A 17 23.59 -14.15 -6.56
CA LEU A 17 24.39 -12.96 -6.90
C LEU A 17 23.63 -11.64 -6.66
N HIS A 18 22.28 -11.62 -6.73
CA HIS A 18 21.50 -10.43 -6.39
C HIS A 18 21.27 -10.28 -4.89
N GLY A 19 21.19 -11.39 -4.14
CA GLY A 19 21.12 -11.38 -2.68
C GLY A 19 22.31 -10.65 -2.07
N ASP A 20 23.52 -10.96 -2.51
CA ASP A 20 24.76 -10.30 -2.05
C ASP A 20 24.79 -8.83 -2.42
N LYS A 21 24.28 -8.46 -3.60
CA LYS A 21 24.26 -7.07 -4.10
C LYS A 21 23.31 -6.16 -3.33
N LEU A 22 22.29 -6.72 -2.67
CA LEU A 22 21.35 -5.97 -1.82
C LEU A 22 21.69 -6.08 -0.33
N THR A 23 22.52 -7.05 0.06
CA THR A 23 22.92 -7.26 1.45
C THR A 23 23.80 -6.10 1.92
N GLY A 24 23.50 -5.55 3.10
CA GLY A 24 24.22 -4.40 3.66
C GLY A 24 23.83 -3.03 3.08
N THR A 25 23.04 -2.98 2.01
CA THR A 25 22.64 -1.70 1.40
C THR A 25 21.55 -0.98 2.18
N GLN A 26 21.65 0.36 2.22
CA GLN A 26 20.65 1.22 2.85
C GLN A 26 19.49 1.55 1.90
N ALA A 27 18.39 2.09 2.44
CA ALA A 27 17.22 2.46 1.64
C ALA A 27 17.56 3.46 0.51
N LYS A 28 18.46 4.41 0.78
CA LYS A 28 18.91 5.39 -0.22
C LYS A 28 19.61 4.72 -1.41
N GLU A 29 20.54 3.81 -1.12
CA GLU A 29 21.31 3.08 -2.14
C GLU A 29 20.41 2.21 -3.01
N LYS A 30 19.38 1.59 -2.44
CA LYS A 30 18.37 0.84 -3.19
C LYS A 30 17.56 1.74 -4.13
N ASN A 31 17.19 2.93 -3.68
CA ASN A 31 16.48 3.91 -4.53
C ASN A 31 17.36 4.39 -5.69
N GLU A 32 18.63 4.69 -5.43
CA GLU A 32 19.61 5.03 -6.46
C GLU A 32 19.82 3.86 -7.44
N MET A 33 19.85 2.62 -6.95
CA MET A 33 19.96 1.43 -7.80
C MET A 33 18.74 1.26 -8.72
N LEU A 34 17.53 1.45 -8.19
CA LEU A 34 16.29 1.43 -8.98
C LEU A 34 16.31 2.49 -10.09
N PHE A 35 16.73 3.71 -9.76
CA PHE A 35 16.78 4.80 -10.72
C PHE A 35 17.88 4.60 -11.78
N ASN A 36 19.11 4.32 -11.36
CA ASN A 36 20.27 4.28 -12.25
C ASN A 36 20.35 3.00 -13.10
N GLN A 37 20.02 1.83 -12.52
CA GLN A 37 20.17 0.56 -13.24
C GLN A 37 18.90 0.15 -13.98
N PHE A 38 17.73 0.52 -13.46
CA PHE A 38 16.43 0.09 -14.00
C PHE A 38 15.58 1.24 -14.54
N GLY A 39 15.97 2.51 -14.34
CA GLY A 39 15.17 3.66 -14.76
C GLY A 39 13.86 3.81 -13.98
N ILE A 40 13.73 3.16 -12.82
CA ILE A 40 12.50 3.13 -12.02
C ILE A 40 12.59 4.17 -10.92
N ASN A 41 11.62 5.08 -10.88
CA ASN A 41 11.45 6.00 -9.75
C ASN A 41 10.53 5.37 -8.70
N TYR A 42 11.07 5.03 -7.54
CA TYR A 42 10.32 4.39 -6.44
C TYR A 42 9.11 5.23 -6.00
N ASP A 43 9.24 6.55 -5.91
CA ASP A 43 8.17 7.44 -5.44
C ASP A 43 6.96 7.45 -6.37
N LYS A 44 7.18 7.20 -7.67
CA LYS A 44 6.12 7.13 -8.70
C LYS A 44 5.43 5.77 -8.77
N LEU A 45 5.86 4.79 -7.98
CA LEU A 45 5.17 3.50 -7.93
C LEU A 45 3.77 3.67 -7.31
N PRO A 46 2.78 2.88 -7.76
CA PRO A 46 1.47 2.82 -7.13
C PRO A 46 1.56 2.59 -5.61
N GLU A 47 0.77 3.33 -4.83
CA GLU A 47 0.79 3.26 -3.37
C GLU A 47 0.56 1.84 -2.83
N MET A 48 -0.22 1.01 -3.53
CA MET A 48 -0.45 -0.39 -3.16
C MET A 48 0.85 -1.20 -3.00
N PHE A 49 1.90 -0.91 -3.78
CA PHE A 49 3.19 -1.59 -3.69
C PHE A 49 4.10 -1.01 -2.60
N LYS A 50 3.89 0.26 -2.23
CA LYS A 50 4.69 0.96 -1.22
C LYS A 50 4.12 0.79 0.19
N LYS A 51 2.79 0.80 0.33
CA LYS A 51 2.08 0.84 1.60
C LYS A 51 1.26 -0.41 1.90
N GLY A 52 1.04 -1.28 0.91
CA GLY A 52 0.15 -2.42 1.04
C GLY A 52 -1.32 -2.01 1.02
N SER A 53 -2.21 -2.95 1.35
CA SER A 53 -3.67 -2.72 1.39
C SER A 53 -4.16 -2.69 2.84
N CYS A 54 -4.86 -1.63 3.22
CA CYS A 54 -5.54 -1.51 4.50
C CYS A 54 -7.04 -1.75 4.31
N VAL A 55 -7.64 -2.57 5.17
CA VAL A 55 -9.08 -2.85 5.16
C VAL A 55 -9.68 -2.41 6.49
N PHE A 56 -10.64 -1.50 6.45
CA PHE A 56 -11.28 -0.96 7.66
C PHE A 56 -12.75 -0.61 7.41
N ARG A 57 -13.50 -0.42 8.51
CA ARG A 57 -14.90 0.01 8.46
C ARG A 57 -14.96 1.54 8.46
N ASN A 58 -15.19 2.14 7.30
CA ASN A 58 -15.31 3.58 7.14
C ASN A 58 -16.74 4.04 7.49
N LYS A 59 -16.87 5.11 8.29
CA LYS A 59 -18.16 5.70 8.64
C LYS A 59 -18.55 6.72 7.57
N VAL A 60 -19.54 6.39 6.74
CA VAL A 60 -20.02 7.22 5.63
C VAL A 60 -21.40 7.79 5.98
N GLU A 61 -21.56 9.11 5.80
CA GLU A 61 -22.85 9.78 5.89
C GLU A 61 -23.54 9.78 4.53
N GLU A 62 -24.69 9.13 4.44
CA GLU A 62 -25.51 9.08 3.22
C GLU A 62 -26.78 9.90 3.43
N ILE A 63 -27.14 10.76 2.46
CA ILE A 63 -28.41 11.49 2.48
C ILE A 63 -29.50 10.53 2.00
N VAL A 64 -30.38 10.10 2.90
CA VAL A 64 -31.40 9.09 2.59
C VAL A 64 -32.67 9.73 2.06
N LYS A 65 -33.04 10.90 2.58
CA LYS A 65 -34.24 11.65 2.18
C LYS A 65 -33.99 13.14 2.36
N ILE A 66 -34.77 13.96 1.66
CA ILE A 66 -34.92 15.39 1.94
C ILE A 66 -36.26 15.54 2.67
N ASP A 67 -36.29 16.26 3.79
CA ASP A 67 -37.52 16.53 4.52
C ASP A 67 -38.42 17.52 3.74
N LYS A 68 -39.66 17.75 4.24
CA LYS A 68 -40.60 18.69 3.61
C LYS A 68 -40.12 20.14 3.64
N SER A 69 -39.10 20.44 4.42
CA SER A 69 -38.49 21.76 4.63
C SER A 69 -37.20 21.94 3.82
N GLY A 70 -36.79 20.94 3.03
CA GLY A 70 -35.58 20.97 2.22
C GLY A 70 -34.30 20.52 2.92
N ASN A 71 -34.34 20.05 4.17
CA ASN A 71 -33.15 19.59 4.89
C ASN A 71 -32.81 18.13 4.57
N PRO A 72 -31.52 17.79 4.41
CA PRO A 72 -31.08 16.42 4.19
C PRO A 72 -31.16 15.59 5.47
N VAL A 73 -31.93 14.51 5.44
CA VAL A 73 -31.95 13.46 6.46
C VAL A 73 -30.78 12.52 6.20
N LYS A 74 -29.73 12.66 7.00
CA LYS A 74 -28.51 11.85 6.90
C LYS A 74 -28.63 10.57 7.72
N ARG A 75 -28.06 9.48 7.22
CA ARG A 75 -27.86 8.23 7.96
C ARG A 75 -26.38 7.86 7.92
N CYS A 76 -25.83 7.55 9.09
CA CYS A 76 -24.49 6.97 9.18
C CYS A 76 -24.55 5.47 8.85
N LYS A 77 -23.65 5.00 8.00
CA LYS A 77 -23.40 3.58 7.75
C LYS A 77 -21.91 3.29 7.91
N GLN A 78 -21.57 2.09 8.37
CA GLN A 78 -20.20 1.59 8.32
C GLN A 78 -20.05 0.71 7.07
N ILE A 79 -19.11 1.07 6.21
CA ILE A 79 -18.83 0.37 4.95
C ILE A 79 -17.41 -0.19 5.03
N VAL A 80 -17.21 -1.43 4.61
CA VAL A 80 -15.86 -1.99 4.49
C VAL A 80 -15.17 -1.32 3.30
N THR A 81 -14.08 -0.62 3.57
CA THR A 81 -13.28 0.11 2.58
C THR A 81 -11.88 -0.48 2.51
N VAL A 82 -11.33 -0.56 1.31
CA VAL A 82 -9.94 -0.94 1.05
C VAL A 82 -9.21 0.29 0.54
N ASP A 83 -8.10 0.66 1.16
CA ASP A 83 -7.30 1.82 0.79
C ASP A 83 -5.79 1.56 0.90
N TYR A 84 -4.97 2.43 0.29
CA TYR A 84 -3.51 2.30 0.20
C TYR A 84 -2.83 3.49 0.90
N VAL A 85 -3.14 3.65 2.19
CA VAL A 85 -2.75 4.83 2.98
C VAL A 85 -1.68 4.49 4.02
N ASP A 86 -1.03 5.53 4.55
CA ASP A 86 -0.10 5.35 5.67
C ASP A 86 -0.89 5.23 6.98
N ILE A 87 -0.78 4.07 7.63
CA ILE A 87 -1.42 3.77 8.92
C ILE A 87 -0.45 3.90 10.11
N ILE A 88 0.82 4.23 9.85
CA ILE A 88 1.84 4.41 10.89
C ILE A 88 1.71 5.83 11.48
N GLY A 89 1.52 6.83 10.62
CA GLY A 89 1.34 8.22 11.04
C GLY A 89 0.00 8.50 11.72
N PRO A 90 -0.11 9.61 12.49
CA PRO A 90 -1.32 9.96 13.24
C PRO A 90 -2.48 10.42 12.34
N LYS A 91 -2.21 10.85 11.11
CA LYS A 91 -3.21 11.41 10.19
C LYS A 91 -4.38 10.46 10.00
N PHE A 92 -4.10 9.19 9.69
CA PHE A 92 -5.13 8.17 9.47
C PHE A 92 -6.02 8.00 10.71
N TRP A 93 -5.41 7.85 11.89
CA TRP A 93 -6.15 7.66 13.14
C TRP A 93 -6.97 8.89 13.55
N ASN A 94 -6.48 10.09 13.24
CA ASN A 94 -7.20 11.36 13.49
C ASN A 94 -8.39 11.55 12.53
N GLU A 95 -8.28 11.08 11.28
CA GLU A 95 -9.38 11.11 10.30
C GLU A 95 -10.42 10.02 10.58
N HIS A 96 -10.00 8.94 11.23
CA HIS A 96 -10.85 7.78 11.55
C HIS A 96 -10.87 7.47 13.06
N PRO A 97 -11.24 8.42 13.95
CA PRO A 97 -11.17 8.21 15.40
C PRO A 97 -12.09 7.09 15.90
N TYR A 98 -13.17 6.81 15.16
CA TYR A 98 -14.12 5.74 15.42
C TYR A 98 -13.56 4.33 15.17
N ILE A 99 -12.34 4.18 14.64
CA ILE A 99 -11.69 2.87 14.53
C ILE A 99 -11.14 2.42 15.89
N LEU A 100 -10.66 3.37 16.70
CA LEU A 100 -10.00 3.09 17.98
C LEU A 100 -10.97 3.07 19.17
N HIS A 101 -12.12 3.72 19.03
CA HIS A 101 -13.12 3.82 20.09
C HIS A 101 -14.37 3.03 19.68
N GLU A 102 -14.71 2.01 20.47
CA GLU A 102 -16.06 1.43 20.45
C GLU A 102 -17.00 2.36 21.23
N ASP A 103 -18.21 2.56 20.70
CA ASP A 103 -19.31 3.22 21.44
C ASP A 103 -19.79 2.33 22.61
#